data_AF-A0A9Q4IJ84-F1
#
_entry.id   AF-A0A9Q4IJ84-F1
#
_cell.length_a   1.000
_cell.length_b   1.000
_cell.length_c   1.000
_cell.angle_alpha   90.00
_cell.angle_beta   90.00
_cell.angle_gamma   90.00
#
_symmetry.space_group_name_H-M   'P 1'
#
loop_
_entity.id
_entity.type
_entity.pdbx_description
1 polymer ?
#
loop_
_entity_poly.entity_id
_entity_poly.type
_entity_poly.pdbx_seq_one_letter_code
_entity_poly.pdbx_strand_id
1 'polypeptide(L)'
;MTLTSQSHERAETSSARISPSRITVARLRRGLTKAELAANLGIAPTTLSRWEDEGPPPSRTESVIEQLEAALGFTAGYFISEELEVPSTDSTLFRAGSRATLRQKSVAVASGANASTLLAWLRRNFDFPEPDLPDFSGFTPSEAARHARTIWQLGDRPVPNSVQLAESLGIAVMGLPPAASAVDAFSLWDGKQPLIFLARRRTPEGTRFDLAHELGHLLLHSSDDPHNGAREENEANQFAADFLIPPGIVNAHLRLHASLDHILRLKTALKVSAMAMLRAAYHHGKLSEREYHSHLTALSARGFRTDEPGSTLQYERSRIFDYVLSPDGGASISSIADETKLPPRDLHALMLSAQPHTVSSATRTTSTPARPTLRVVR
;
A
#
# COMPACT_ATOMS: atom_id res chain seq x y z
N MET A 1 -72.51 -14.12 -7.29
CA MET A 1 -71.56 -13.14 -6.72
C MET A 1 -70.21 -13.42 -7.37
N THR A 2 -69.64 -12.39 -7.97
CA THR A 2 -68.68 -12.44 -9.08
C THR A 2 -67.27 -12.85 -8.62
N LEU A 3 -66.62 -13.69 -9.43
CA LEU A 3 -65.20 -14.03 -9.34
C LEU A 3 -64.35 -12.82 -9.78
N THR A 4 -63.31 -12.47 -9.04
CA THR A 4 -62.17 -11.71 -9.57
C THR A 4 -60.85 -12.27 -9.05
N SER A 5 -60.11 -12.81 -10.02
CA SER A 5 -58.70 -13.18 -9.96
C SER A 5 -57.86 -11.92 -9.70
N GLN A 6 -57.02 -11.93 -8.66
CA GLN A 6 -55.90 -11.00 -8.57
C GLN A 6 -54.71 -11.61 -9.31
N SER A 7 -54.57 -11.16 -10.54
CA SER A 7 -53.40 -11.30 -11.40
C SER A 7 -52.13 -10.81 -10.72
N HIS A 8 -51.08 -11.63 -10.84
CA HIS A 8 -49.66 -11.32 -10.74
C HIS A 8 -49.29 -9.84 -10.54
N GLU A 9 -48.93 -9.50 -9.30
CA GLU A 9 -47.96 -8.46 -9.06
C GLU A 9 -46.60 -9.04 -9.52
N ARG A 10 -46.19 -8.67 -10.74
CA ARG A 10 -44.80 -8.83 -11.15
C ARG A 10 -43.98 -8.07 -10.11
N ALA A 11 -43.13 -8.78 -9.37
CA ALA A 11 -42.06 -8.17 -8.61
C ALA A 11 -41.37 -7.17 -9.52
N GLU A 12 -41.46 -5.88 -9.18
CA GLU A 12 -40.64 -4.85 -9.80
C GLU A 12 -39.19 -5.30 -9.62
N THR A 13 -38.58 -5.74 -10.73
CA THR A 13 -37.13 -5.82 -10.83
C THR A 13 -36.60 -4.43 -10.50
N SER A 14 -36.16 -4.24 -9.26
CA SER A 14 -35.32 -3.12 -8.86
C SER A 14 -34.23 -2.99 -9.91
N SER A 15 -34.36 -2.03 -10.84
CA SER A 15 -33.36 -1.86 -11.89
C SER A 15 -32.08 -1.42 -11.18
N ALA A 16 -31.11 -2.32 -11.09
CA ALA A 16 -29.87 -2.08 -10.36
C ALA A 16 -29.24 -0.79 -10.90
N ARG A 17 -29.18 0.26 -10.07
CA ARG A 17 -28.60 1.54 -10.45
C ARG A 17 -27.08 1.42 -10.43
N ILE A 18 -26.41 1.93 -11.45
CA ILE A 18 -24.96 2.02 -11.46
C ILE A 18 -24.54 3.18 -10.55
N SER A 19 -23.62 2.89 -9.64
CA SER A 19 -23.06 3.82 -8.67
C SER A 19 -22.00 4.73 -9.33
N PRO A 20 -22.23 6.05 -9.48
CA PRO A 20 -21.26 7.00 -10.06
C PRO A 20 -19.84 6.90 -9.50
N SER A 21 -19.66 6.75 -8.18
CA SER A 21 -18.31 6.65 -7.59
C SER A 21 -17.55 5.41 -8.07
N ARG A 22 -18.25 4.31 -8.36
CA ARG A 22 -17.64 3.07 -8.86
C ARG A 22 -17.05 3.29 -10.25
N ILE A 23 -17.72 4.04 -11.11
CA ILE A 23 -17.20 4.44 -12.43
C ILE A 23 -15.93 5.26 -12.25
N THR A 24 -15.99 6.30 -11.41
CA THR A 24 -14.86 7.18 -11.12
C THR A 24 -13.65 6.39 -10.61
N VAL A 25 -13.84 5.57 -9.57
CA VAL A 25 -12.76 4.76 -8.98
C VAL A 25 -12.20 3.76 -9.99
N ALA A 26 -13.05 3.06 -10.75
CA ALA A 26 -12.58 2.10 -11.75
C ALA A 26 -11.75 2.78 -12.85
N ARG A 27 -12.22 3.92 -13.37
CA ARG A 27 -11.49 4.72 -14.35
C ARG A 27 -10.14 5.17 -13.82
N LEU A 28 -10.13 5.79 -12.63
CA LEU A 28 -8.92 6.26 -11.99
C LEU A 28 -7.96 5.12 -11.68
N ARG A 29 -8.47 3.95 -11.29
CA ARG A 29 -7.67 2.76 -11.00
C ARG A 29 -6.98 2.18 -12.24
N ARG A 30 -7.52 2.43 -13.43
CA ARG A 30 -6.89 2.15 -14.74
C ARG A 30 -6.00 3.29 -15.24
N GLY A 31 -5.92 4.39 -14.50
CA GLY A 31 -5.17 5.57 -14.88
C GLY A 31 -5.79 6.33 -16.05
N LEU A 32 -7.06 6.12 -16.38
CA LEU A 32 -7.66 6.78 -17.54
C LEU A 32 -8.14 8.19 -17.18
N THR A 33 -7.89 9.16 -18.06
CA THR A 33 -8.57 10.46 -18.02
C THR A 33 -10.03 10.31 -18.44
N LYS A 34 -10.88 11.29 -18.11
CA LYS A 34 -12.27 11.29 -18.57
C LYS A 34 -12.35 11.25 -20.11
N ALA A 35 -11.46 11.96 -20.80
CA ALA A 35 -11.41 11.95 -22.26
C ALA A 35 -11.05 10.58 -22.83
N GLU A 36 -10.07 9.89 -22.25
CA GLU A 36 -9.65 8.55 -22.69
C GLU A 36 -10.75 7.52 -22.50
N LEU A 37 -11.40 7.48 -21.32
CA LEU A 37 -12.51 6.53 -21.11
C LEU A 37 -13.72 6.87 -22.00
N ALA A 38 -14.05 8.14 -22.18
CA ALA A 38 -15.14 8.55 -23.06
C ALA A 38 -14.89 8.10 -24.51
N ALA A 39 -13.66 8.24 -25.00
CA ALA A 39 -13.25 7.74 -26.31
C ALA A 39 -13.38 6.20 -26.41
N ASN A 40 -12.95 5.45 -25.39
CA ASN A 40 -13.10 3.99 -25.36
C ASN A 40 -14.56 3.53 -25.39
N LEU A 41 -15.47 4.31 -24.77
CA LEU A 41 -16.90 4.03 -24.73
C LEU A 41 -17.66 4.59 -25.94
N GLY A 42 -17.01 5.38 -26.81
CA GLY A 42 -17.67 6.04 -27.94
C GLY A 42 -18.68 7.11 -27.54
N ILE A 43 -18.47 7.80 -26.41
CA ILE A 43 -19.35 8.86 -25.88
C ILE A 43 -18.62 10.20 -25.77
N ALA A 44 -19.37 11.29 -25.57
CA ALA A 44 -18.76 12.60 -25.30
C ALA A 44 -18.16 12.66 -23.87
N PRO A 45 -17.02 13.35 -23.65
CA PRO A 45 -16.45 13.52 -22.31
C PRO A 45 -17.40 14.16 -21.30
N THR A 46 -18.29 15.03 -21.76
CA THR A 46 -19.36 15.65 -20.94
C THR A 46 -20.40 14.62 -20.48
N THR A 47 -20.70 13.62 -21.31
CA THR A 47 -21.56 12.49 -20.93
C THR A 47 -20.92 11.65 -19.85
N LEU A 48 -19.63 11.33 -19.98
CA LEU A 48 -18.92 10.58 -18.94
C LEU A 48 -18.84 11.36 -17.63
N SER A 49 -18.57 12.67 -17.66
CA SER A 49 -18.62 13.50 -16.45
C SER A 49 -19.98 13.38 -15.75
N ARG A 50 -21.08 13.50 -16.49
CA ARG A 50 -22.42 13.33 -15.92
C ARG A 50 -22.64 11.94 -15.34
N TRP A 51 -22.12 10.89 -15.97
CA TRP A 51 -22.22 9.53 -15.43
C TRP A 51 -21.45 9.36 -14.12
N GLU A 52 -20.32 10.04 -13.97
CA GLU A 52 -19.52 10.03 -12.74
C GLU A 52 -20.09 10.91 -11.62
N ASP A 53 -20.92 11.89 -11.98
CA ASP A 53 -21.56 12.80 -11.02
C ASP A 53 -22.95 12.29 -10.58
N GLU A 54 -23.78 11.81 -11.51
CA GLU A 54 -25.20 11.48 -11.28
C GLU A 54 -25.55 10.01 -11.54
N GLY A 55 -24.66 9.29 -12.24
CA GLY A 55 -24.93 7.95 -12.77
C GLY A 55 -25.48 7.97 -14.21
N PRO A 56 -25.31 6.87 -14.96
CA PRO A 56 -25.90 6.72 -16.28
C PRO A 56 -27.43 6.56 -16.24
N PRO A 57 -28.15 6.82 -17.35
CA PRO A 57 -29.60 6.66 -17.41
C PRO A 57 -30.04 5.22 -17.09
N PRO A 58 -31.06 5.00 -16.23
CA PRO A 58 -31.52 3.66 -15.87
C PRO A 58 -31.94 2.78 -17.05
N SER A 59 -32.48 3.40 -18.11
CA SER A 59 -32.90 2.73 -19.34
C SER A 59 -31.75 2.10 -20.14
N ARG A 60 -30.49 2.42 -19.83
CA ARG A 60 -29.31 1.90 -20.54
C ARG A 60 -28.37 1.07 -19.66
N THR A 61 -28.78 0.78 -18.43
CA THR A 61 -27.93 0.16 -17.39
C THR A 61 -27.16 -1.05 -17.90
N GLU A 62 -27.84 -2.04 -18.50
CA GLU A 62 -27.21 -3.28 -18.98
C GLU A 62 -26.15 -3.00 -20.05
N SER A 63 -26.50 -2.22 -21.08
CA SER A 63 -25.56 -1.84 -22.15
C SER A 63 -24.37 -1.03 -21.64
N VAL A 64 -24.55 -0.21 -20.60
CA VAL A 64 -23.47 0.59 -20.01
C VAL A 64 -22.55 -0.28 -19.16
N ILE A 65 -23.11 -1.24 -18.40
CA ILE A 65 -22.33 -2.23 -17.67
C ILE A 65 -21.42 -3.00 -18.62
N GLU A 66 -21.97 -3.59 -19.69
CA GLU A 66 -21.17 -4.37 -20.66
C GLU A 66 -19.99 -3.55 -21.22
N GLN A 67 -20.23 -2.28 -21.56
CA GLN A 67 -19.20 -1.38 -22.07
C GLN A 67 -18.14 -1.07 -20.99
N LEU A 68 -18.55 -0.82 -19.74
CA LEU A 68 -17.65 -0.55 -18.63
C LEU A 68 -16.85 -1.79 -18.23
N GLU A 69 -17.44 -2.99 -18.23
CA GLU A 69 -16.75 -4.24 -17.98
C GLU A 69 -15.67 -4.47 -19.05
N ALA A 70 -16.01 -4.29 -20.33
CA ALA A 70 -15.06 -4.44 -21.42
C ALA A 70 -13.92 -3.41 -21.37
N ALA A 71 -14.23 -2.14 -21.05
CA ALA A 71 -13.23 -1.07 -21.03
C ALA A 71 -12.35 -1.06 -19.77
N LEU A 72 -12.89 -1.45 -18.63
CA LEU A 72 -12.24 -1.30 -17.32
C LEU A 72 -11.89 -2.64 -16.66
N GLY A 73 -12.45 -3.76 -17.09
CA GLY A 73 -12.20 -5.08 -16.49
C GLY A 73 -12.66 -5.17 -15.03
N PHE A 74 -13.72 -4.45 -14.67
CA PHE A 74 -14.47 -4.62 -13.43
C PHE A 74 -15.77 -5.37 -13.73
N THR A 75 -16.36 -6.03 -12.76
CA THR A 75 -17.59 -6.80 -12.97
C THR A 75 -18.85 -5.95 -12.82
N ALA A 76 -19.97 -6.40 -13.36
CA ALA A 76 -21.29 -5.80 -13.18
C ALA A 76 -21.61 -5.58 -11.70
N GLY A 77 -21.32 -6.60 -10.88
CA GLY A 77 -21.49 -6.57 -9.43
C GLY A 77 -20.76 -5.40 -8.76
N TYR A 78 -19.59 -5.02 -9.27
CA TYR A 78 -18.85 -3.86 -8.76
C TYR A 78 -19.58 -2.55 -9.05
N PHE A 79 -20.08 -2.37 -10.27
CA PHE A 79 -20.73 -1.13 -10.70
C PHE A 79 -22.09 -0.89 -10.05
N ILE A 80 -22.77 -1.96 -9.62
CA ILE A 80 -24.07 -1.89 -8.92
C ILE A 80 -23.94 -2.00 -7.38
N SER A 81 -22.71 -2.07 -6.87
CA SER A 81 -22.45 -2.06 -5.42
C SER A 81 -22.62 -0.66 -4.84
N GLU A 82 -22.73 -0.56 -3.52
CA GLU A 82 -22.79 0.72 -2.78
C GLU A 82 -21.71 1.70 -3.23
N GLU A 83 -22.02 3.00 -3.12
CA GLU A 83 -21.08 4.08 -3.40
C GLU A 83 -19.81 3.94 -2.55
N LEU A 84 -18.67 4.24 -3.15
CA LEU A 84 -17.39 4.35 -2.46
C LEU A 84 -17.18 5.80 -2.03
N GLU A 85 -16.66 5.96 -0.82
CA GLU A 85 -16.00 7.21 -0.47
C GLU A 85 -14.72 7.33 -1.31
N VAL A 86 -14.66 8.36 -2.14
CA VAL A 86 -13.48 8.68 -2.95
C VAL A 86 -12.73 9.80 -2.24
N PRO A 87 -11.54 9.55 -1.68
CA PRO A 87 -10.74 10.61 -1.07
C PRO A 87 -10.49 11.73 -2.08
N SER A 88 -10.61 13.00 -1.67
CA SER A 88 -10.26 14.11 -2.55
C SER A 88 -8.77 14.04 -2.93
N THR A 89 -8.43 14.35 -4.18
CA THR A 89 -7.03 14.50 -4.61
C THR A 89 -6.30 15.66 -3.91
N ASP A 90 -7.07 16.62 -3.37
CA ASP A 90 -6.57 17.77 -2.59
C ASP A 90 -6.56 17.50 -1.09
N SER A 91 -6.99 16.31 -0.66
CA SER A 91 -6.96 15.99 0.76
C SER A 91 -5.51 15.93 1.25
N THR A 92 -5.28 16.52 2.41
CA THR A 92 -4.07 16.43 3.25
C THR A 92 -3.65 14.98 3.58
N LEU A 93 -4.40 13.99 3.09
CA LEU A 93 -4.18 12.56 3.16
C LEU A 93 -3.13 12.07 2.15
N PHE A 94 -2.91 12.78 1.04
CA PHE A 94 -1.88 12.44 0.05
C PHE A 94 -0.58 13.18 0.36
N ARG A 95 0.13 12.72 1.40
CA ARG A 95 1.41 13.33 1.82
C ARG A 95 2.60 12.94 0.95
N ALA A 96 2.47 11.90 0.12
CA ALA A 96 3.58 11.43 -0.72
C ALA A 96 3.69 12.19 -2.05
N GLY A 97 4.85 12.82 -2.24
CA GLY A 97 5.41 13.08 -3.56
C GLY A 97 4.96 14.39 -4.20
N SER A 98 5.62 15.48 -3.80
CA SER A 98 5.62 16.76 -4.53
C SER A 98 5.94 16.66 -6.03
N ARG A 99 6.42 15.50 -6.52
CA ARG A 99 6.77 15.21 -7.92
C ARG A 99 5.80 14.27 -8.65
N ALA A 100 4.77 13.74 -7.99
CA ALA A 100 3.79 12.87 -8.65
C ALA A 100 2.84 13.68 -9.55
N THR A 101 2.64 13.23 -10.79
CA THR A 101 1.69 13.84 -11.73
C THR A 101 0.24 13.63 -11.26
N LEU A 102 -0.69 14.44 -11.75
CA LEU A 102 -2.11 14.34 -11.37
C LEU A 102 -2.67 12.93 -11.59
N ARG A 103 -2.37 12.31 -12.74
CA ARG A 103 -2.77 10.94 -13.08
C ARG A 103 -2.38 9.94 -11.99
N GLN A 104 -1.19 10.13 -11.43
CA GLN A 104 -0.56 9.24 -10.47
C GLN A 104 -1.19 9.39 -9.08
N LYS A 105 -1.48 10.63 -8.67
CA LYS A 105 -2.26 10.91 -7.46
C LYS A 105 -3.66 10.31 -7.56
N SER A 106 -4.33 10.45 -8.71
CA SER A 106 -5.70 9.93 -8.86
C SER A 106 -5.78 8.40 -8.84
N VAL A 107 -4.80 7.71 -9.40
CA VAL A 107 -4.67 6.24 -9.25
C VAL A 107 -4.55 5.84 -7.78
N ALA A 108 -3.72 6.56 -7.05
CA ALA A 108 -3.42 6.24 -5.66
C ALA A 108 -4.66 6.45 -4.79
N VAL A 109 -5.42 7.54 -5.02
CA VAL A 109 -6.75 7.77 -4.44
C VAL A 109 -7.69 6.59 -4.70
N ALA A 110 -7.79 6.14 -5.96
CA ALA A 110 -8.64 5.01 -6.32
C ALA A 110 -8.18 3.68 -5.71
N SER A 111 -6.86 3.53 -5.50
CA SER A 111 -6.30 2.39 -4.78
C SER A 111 -6.67 2.43 -3.30
N GLY A 112 -6.72 3.62 -2.70
CA GLY A 112 -7.27 3.87 -1.36
C GLY A 112 -8.72 3.42 -1.22
N ALA A 113 -9.61 3.84 -2.12
CA ALA A 113 -11.02 3.45 -2.06
C ALA A 113 -11.24 1.92 -2.13
N ASN A 114 -10.54 1.25 -3.05
CA ASN A 114 -10.59 -0.22 -3.15
C ASN A 114 -9.91 -0.92 -1.95
N ALA A 115 -8.85 -0.33 -1.41
CA ALA A 115 -8.20 -0.80 -0.19
C ALA A 115 -9.13 -0.72 1.02
N SER A 116 -9.89 0.37 1.19
CA SER A 116 -10.87 0.49 2.27
C SER A 116 -11.96 -0.59 2.15
N THR A 117 -12.38 -0.95 0.93
CA THR A 117 -13.30 -2.09 0.70
C THR A 117 -12.68 -3.43 1.16
N LEU A 118 -11.44 -3.70 0.78
CA LEU A 118 -10.73 -4.92 1.21
C LEU A 118 -10.50 -4.93 2.73
N LEU A 119 -10.14 -3.79 3.32
CA LEU A 119 -9.90 -3.67 4.75
C LEU A 119 -11.19 -3.88 5.56
N ALA A 120 -12.31 -3.31 5.09
CA ALA A 120 -13.61 -3.56 5.70
C ALA A 120 -13.98 -5.05 5.66
N TRP A 121 -13.70 -5.72 4.54
CA TRP A 121 -13.86 -7.17 4.43
C TRP A 121 -12.95 -7.92 5.41
N LEU A 122 -11.67 -7.55 5.52
CA LEU A 122 -10.73 -8.17 6.45
C LEU A 122 -11.21 -8.04 7.90
N ARG A 123 -11.58 -6.82 8.34
CA ARG A 123 -12.07 -6.55 9.70
C ARG A 123 -13.39 -7.24 10.03
N ARG A 124 -14.23 -7.47 9.02
CA ARG A 124 -15.49 -8.22 9.20
C ARG A 124 -15.23 -9.70 9.46
N ASN A 125 -14.22 -10.27 8.82
CA ASN A 125 -13.95 -11.71 8.82
C ASN A 125 -12.84 -12.15 9.78
N PHE A 126 -11.94 -11.23 10.17
CA PHE A 126 -10.76 -11.50 10.98
C PHE A 126 -10.54 -10.40 12.03
N ASP A 127 -9.94 -10.74 13.17
CA ASP A 127 -9.53 -9.71 14.14
C ASP A 127 -8.25 -9.04 13.64
N PHE A 128 -8.38 -7.86 13.05
CA PHE A 128 -7.26 -7.04 12.58
C PHE A 128 -6.62 -6.28 13.76
N PRO A 129 -5.29 -6.16 13.88
CA PRO A 129 -4.66 -5.44 14.98
C PRO A 129 -5.10 -3.97 15.03
N GLU A 130 -5.47 -3.50 16.22
CA GLU A 130 -5.78 -2.08 16.42
C GLU A 130 -4.51 -1.21 16.30
N PRO A 131 -4.62 0.01 15.75
CA PRO A 131 -3.49 0.94 15.64
C PRO A 131 -2.88 1.28 17.01
N ASP A 132 -1.57 1.03 17.16
CA ASP A 132 -0.77 1.34 18.36
C ASP A 132 0.54 2.02 17.93
N LEU A 133 0.41 3.23 17.37
CA LEU A 133 1.55 4.04 16.96
C LEU A 133 1.82 5.13 18.00
N PRO A 134 3.07 5.30 18.45
CA PRO A 134 3.45 6.46 19.24
C PRO A 134 3.41 7.72 18.37
N ASP A 135 2.95 8.83 18.95
CA ASP A 135 3.09 10.15 18.34
C ASP A 135 4.47 10.72 18.67
N PHE A 136 5.28 10.98 17.65
CA PHE A 136 6.58 11.62 17.75
C PHE A 136 6.60 13.00 17.10
N SER A 137 5.44 13.65 16.96
CA SER A 137 5.35 15.06 16.57
C SER A 137 6.24 15.92 17.48
N GLY A 138 7.13 16.70 16.88
CA GLY A 138 8.07 17.57 17.60
C GLY A 138 9.39 16.92 18.04
N PHE A 139 9.57 15.61 17.86
CA PHE A 139 10.88 14.97 18.02
C PHE A 139 11.76 15.19 16.78
N THR A 140 13.09 15.15 16.95
CA THR A 140 13.95 15.04 15.77
C THR A 140 13.80 13.64 15.13
N PRO A 141 14.01 13.50 13.80
CA PRO A 141 13.91 12.20 13.14
C PRO A 141 14.77 11.10 13.77
N SER A 142 15.99 11.45 14.18
CA SER A 142 16.92 10.52 14.84
C SER A 142 16.43 10.08 16.23
N GLU A 143 15.84 10.99 17.01
CA GLU A 143 15.24 10.65 18.31
C GLU A 143 14.02 9.75 18.15
N ALA A 144 13.13 10.08 17.21
CA ALA A 144 11.96 9.28 16.89
C ALA A 144 12.36 7.87 16.44
N ALA A 145 13.35 7.73 15.54
CA ALA A 145 13.86 6.44 15.11
C ALA A 145 14.40 5.61 16.28
N ARG A 146 15.18 6.23 17.18
CA ARG A 146 15.72 5.57 18.39
C ARG A 146 14.61 5.15 19.35
N HIS A 147 13.62 6.00 19.59
CA HIS A 147 12.48 5.69 20.45
C HIS A 147 11.62 4.57 19.86
N ALA A 148 11.30 4.63 18.56
CA ALA A 148 10.60 3.57 17.85
C ALA A 148 11.30 2.22 18.00
N ARG A 149 12.62 2.16 17.78
CA ARG A 149 13.41 0.93 17.95
C ARG A 149 13.42 0.42 19.38
N THR A 150 13.35 1.30 20.36
CA THR A 150 13.29 0.95 21.79
C THR A 150 11.92 0.38 22.16
N ILE A 151 10.84 1.10 21.82
CA ILE A 151 9.44 0.70 22.09
C ILE A 151 9.14 -0.64 21.43
N TRP A 152 9.62 -0.85 20.20
CA TRP A 152 9.42 -2.09 19.45
C TRP A 152 10.48 -3.16 19.71
N GLN A 153 11.36 -2.94 20.71
CA GLN A 153 12.36 -3.91 21.18
C GLN A 153 13.30 -4.43 20.07
N LEU A 154 13.57 -3.60 19.06
CA LEU A 154 14.47 -3.92 17.97
C LEU A 154 15.94 -3.84 18.43
N GLY A 155 16.22 -2.98 19.41
CA GLY A 155 17.58 -2.68 19.86
C GLY A 155 18.40 -2.16 18.69
N ASP A 156 19.56 -2.76 18.44
CA ASP A 156 20.41 -2.46 17.28
C ASP A 156 20.26 -3.47 16.13
N ARG A 157 19.46 -4.53 16.29
CA ARG A 157 19.33 -5.60 15.29
C ARG A 157 18.72 -5.08 13.97
N PRO A 158 19.02 -5.71 12.82
CA PRO A 158 18.33 -5.40 11.57
C PRO A 158 16.81 -5.47 11.77
N VAL A 159 16.07 -4.50 11.21
CA VAL A 159 14.61 -4.58 11.17
C VAL A 159 14.23 -5.89 10.48
N PRO A 160 13.37 -6.74 11.07
CA PRO A 160 13.09 -8.09 10.56
C PRO A 160 12.34 -8.02 9.23
N ASN A 161 11.06 -8.36 9.18
CA ASN A 161 10.18 -8.08 8.05
C ASN A 161 9.43 -6.79 8.37
N SER A 162 9.68 -5.70 7.63
CA SER A 162 9.13 -4.38 7.92
C SER A 162 7.63 -4.29 7.62
N VAL A 163 7.13 -5.05 6.64
CA VAL A 163 5.69 -5.21 6.38
C VAL A 163 5.00 -5.82 7.59
N GLN A 164 5.51 -6.93 8.12
CA GLN A 164 4.94 -7.60 9.29
C GLN A 164 5.08 -6.76 10.56
N LEU A 165 6.19 -6.02 10.70
CA LEU A 165 6.34 -5.07 11.80
C LEU A 165 5.23 -4.01 11.75
N ALA A 166 5.02 -3.38 10.61
CA ALA A 166 3.95 -2.40 10.43
C ALA A 166 2.56 -2.99 10.70
N GLU A 167 2.26 -4.19 10.18
CA GLU A 167 1.02 -4.91 10.48
C GLU A 167 0.83 -5.17 11.98
N SER A 168 1.91 -5.50 12.71
CA SER A 168 1.86 -5.72 14.16
C SER A 168 1.59 -4.46 14.99
N LEU A 169 1.72 -3.28 14.37
CA LEU A 169 1.39 -1.98 14.95
C LEU A 169 -0.02 -1.51 14.57
N GLY A 170 -0.79 -2.37 13.88
CA GLY A 170 -2.12 -2.03 13.38
C GLY A 170 -2.12 -1.20 12.09
N ILE A 171 -0.99 -1.10 11.38
CA ILE A 171 -0.92 -0.44 10.07
C ILE A 171 -1.33 -1.42 8.98
N ALA A 172 -2.31 -1.04 8.15
CA ALA A 172 -2.68 -1.82 6.97
C ALA A 172 -1.68 -1.55 5.83
N VAL A 173 -0.87 -2.56 5.51
CA VAL A 173 0.10 -2.46 4.40
C VAL A 173 -0.50 -3.10 3.15
N MET A 174 -0.72 -2.29 2.12
CA MET A 174 -1.32 -2.72 0.85
C MET A 174 -0.37 -2.49 -0.32
N GLY A 175 -0.57 -3.25 -1.39
CA GLY A 175 0.23 -3.11 -2.61
C GLY A 175 -0.38 -2.17 -3.63
N LEU A 176 0.49 -1.50 -4.38
CA LEU A 176 0.11 -0.70 -5.54
C LEU A 176 0.34 -1.49 -6.83
N PRO A 177 -0.59 -1.42 -7.78
CA PRO A 177 -0.41 -1.97 -9.13
C PRO A 177 0.85 -1.40 -9.83
N PRO A 178 1.57 -2.21 -10.62
CA PRO A 178 2.72 -1.73 -11.40
C PRO A 178 2.37 -0.63 -12.40
N ALA A 179 1.24 -0.78 -13.10
CA ALA A 179 0.79 0.12 -14.18
C ALA A 179 0.35 1.51 -13.71
N ALA A 180 0.28 1.72 -12.40
CA ALA A 180 -0.38 2.84 -11.80
C ALA A 180 0.47 3.49 -10.68
N SER A 181 1.48 2.77 -10.16
CA SER A 181 2.45 3.35 -9.23
C SER A 181 3.33 4.37 -9.93
N ALA A 182 3.79 5.34 -9.16
CA ALA A 182 4.40 6.56 -9.65
C ALA A 182 5.05 7.31 -8.52
N VAL A 183 4.38 7.21 -7.38
CA VAL A 183 5.01 7.11 -6.09
C VAL A 183 5.46 5.66 -5.86
N ASP A 184 6.59 5.50 -5.18
CA ASP A 184 7.11 4.19 -4.78
C ASP A 184 6.42 3.67 -3.52
N ALA A 185 5.97 4.57 -2.66
CA ALA A 185 5.08 4.31 -1.54
C ALA A 185 4.28 5.57 -1.20
N PHE A 186 3.23 5.42 -0.39
CA PHE A 186 2.59 6.52 0.32
C PHE A 186 1.87 6.02 1.56
N SER A 187 1.68 6.91 2.53
CA SER A 187 0.90 6.66 3.74
C SER A 187 -0.26 7.65 3.87
N LEU A 188 -1.32 7.21 4.54
CA LEU A 188 -2.45 8.05 4.91
C LEU A 188 -3.16 7.52 6.15
N TRP A 189 -3.97 8.38 6.76
CA TRP A 189 -4.92 8.00 7.80
C TRP A 189 -6.34 7.96 7.21
N ASP A 190 -7.00 6.80 7.29
CA ASP A 190 -8.43 6.66 7.00
C ASP A 190 -9.18 6.64 8.34
N GLY A 191 -9.65 7.82 8.76
CA GLY A 191 -10.12 8.05 10.13
C GLY A 191 -9.02 7.77 11.15
N LYS A 192 -9.17 6.69 11.93
CA LYS A 192 -8.16 6.23 12.92
C LYS A 192 -7.25 5.11 12.40
N GLN A 193 -7.46 4.62 11.18
CA GLN A 193 -6.67 3.54 10.61
C GLN A 193 -5.49 4.11 9.82
N PRO A 194 -4.23 3.78 10.17
CA PRO A 194 -3.10 4.10 9.33
C PRO A 194 -2.96 3.07 8.20
N LEU A 195 -2.73 3.55 6.99
CA LEU A 195 -2.46 2.73 5.81
C LEU A 195 -1.10 3.10 5.21
N ILE A 196 -0.37 2.09 4.74
CA ILE A 196 0.82 2.25 3.90
C ILE A 196 0.57 1.49 2.59
N PHE A 197 0.81 2.16 1.48
CA PHE A 197 0.74 1.59 0.15
C PHE A 197 2.16 1.46 -0.43
N LEU A 198 2.50 0.27 -0.92
CA LEU A 198 3.83 -0.02 -1.47
C LEU A 198 3.77 -0.41 -2.94
N ALA A 199 4.57 0.24 -3.77
CA ALA A 199 4.88 -0.22 -5.11
C ALA A 199 6.12 -1.13 -5.09
N ARG A 200 5.96 -2.40 -5.45
CA ARG A 200 7.08 -3.37 -5.57
C ARG A 200 7.82 -3.23 -6.90
N ARG A 201 8.43 -2.06 -7.11
CA ARG A 201 9.14 -1.67 -8.35
C ARG A 201 10.62 -1.41 -8.16
N ARG A 202 11.03 -0.95 -6.97
CA ARG A 202 12.43 -0.83 -6.57
C ARG A 202 12.92 -2.17 -6.03
N THR A 203 14.21 -2.29 -5.79
CA THR A 203 14.76 -3.48 -5.11
C THR A 203 14.09 -3.71 -3.75
N PRO A 204 14.12 -4.94 -3.22
CA PRO A 204 13.60 -5.23 -1.87
C PRO A 204 14.19 -4.33 -0.79
N GLU A 205 15.46 -3.95 -0.89
CA GLU A 205 16.11 -2.96 -0.02
C GLU A 205 15.50 -1.56 -0.18
N GLY A 206 15.22 -1.15 -1.42
CA GLY A 206 14.53 0.10 -1.72
C GLY A 206 13.13 0.12 -1.10
N THR A 207 12.34 -0.94 -1.29
CA THR A 207 11.00 -1.05 -0.70
C THR A 207 11.02 -1.03 0.83
N ARG A 208 12.06 -1.59 1.48
CA ARG A 208 12.24 -1.46 2.93
C ARG A 208 12.46 -0.02 3.36
N PHE A 209 13.26 0.74 2.60
CA PHE A 209 13.47 2.16 2.82
C PHE A 209 12.18 2.96 2.60
N ASP A 210 11.44 2.68 1.52
CA ASP A 210 10.19 3.34 1.20
C ASP A 210 9.14 3.09 2.32
N LEU A 211 9.00 1.86 2.83
CA LEU A 211 8.11 1.60 3.98
C LEU A 211 8.58 2.35 5.25
N ALA A 212 9.88 2.35 5.54
CA ALA A 212 10.39 3.07 6.71
C ALA A 212 10.21 4.58 6.60
N HIS A 213 10.27 5.13 5.38
CA HIS A 213 9.99 6.53 5.08
C HIS A 213 8.51 6.87 5.35
N GLU A 214 7.59 6.05 4.86
CA GLU A 214 6.16 6.21 5.14
C GLU A 214 5.82 6.05 6.63
N LEU A 215 6.50 5.12 7.31
CA LEU A 215 6.39 5.00 8.76
C LEU A 215 6.87 6.26 9.48
N GLY A 216 7.92 6.91 8.97
CA GLY A 216 8.38 8.20 9.45
C GLY A 216 7.30 9.28 9.32
N HIS A 217 6.60 9.34 8.19
CA HIS A 217 5.47 10.26 8.02
C HIS A 217 4.37 10.03 9.05
N LEU A 218 3.96 8.77 9.26
CA LEU A 218 2.91 8.44 10.23
C LEU A 218 3.26 8.78 11.67
N LEU A 219 4.54 8.80 12.03
CA LEU A 219 5.00 9.02 13.40
C LEU A 219 5.42 10.47 13.69
N LEU A 220 6.04 11.15 12.74
CA LEU A 220 6.62 12.48 12.95
C LEU A 220 5.65 13.62 12.61
N HIS A 221 4.69 13.37 11.73
CA HIS A 221 3.88 14.44 11.15
C HIS A 221 2.40 14.20 11.47
N SER A 222 1.82 15.11 12.26
CA SER A 222 0.38 15.14 12.50
C SER A 222 -0.38 15.54 11.24
N SER A 223 -1.58 14.98 11.08
CA SER A 223 -2.54 15.27 10.01
C SER A 223 -2.93 16.75 9.91
N ASP A 224 -2.74 17.53 10.98
CA ASP A 224 -3.32 18.86 11.16
C ASP A 224 -2.42 20.04 10.78
N ASP A 225 -1.13 19.83 10.46
CA ASP A 225 -0.22 20.92 10.05
C ASP A 225 0.01 20.93 8.51
N PRO A 226 -0.41 21.99 7.79
CA PRO A 226 -0.22 22.10 6.34
C PRO A 226 1.15 22.64 5.89
N HIS A 227 2.14 22.82 6.76
CA HIS A 227 3.31 23.65 6.44
C HIS A 227 4.69 22.97 6.51
N ASN A 228 5.04 22.16 5.48
CA ASN A 228 6.27 22.23 4.67
C ASN A 228 6.65 20.86 4.06
N GLY A 229 6.09 20.52 2.90
CA GLY A 229 6.34 19.24 2.24
C GLY A 229 7.84 18.90 2.05
N ALA A 230 8.70 19.87 1.72
CA ALA A 230 10.13 19.59 1.54
C ALA A 230 10.87 19.28 2.86
N ARG A 231 10.43 19.85 3.98
CA ARG A 231 11.02 19.60 5.29
C ARG A 231 10.59 18.23 5.80
N GLU A 232 9.28 17.96 5.78
CA GLU A 232 8.70 16.67 6.18
C GLU A 232 9.32 15.51 5.39
N GLU A 233 9.51 15.67 4.08
CA GLU A 233 10.16 14.65 3.23
C GLU A 233 11.62 14.40 3.64
N ASN A 234 12.35 15.43 4.04
CA ASN A 234 13.72 15.26 4.56
C ASN A 234 13.72 14.60 5.95
N GLU A 235 12.77 14.97 6.80
CA GLU A 235 12.59 14.39 8.13
C GLU A 235 12.23 12.89 8.04
N ALA A 236 11.29 12.51 7.16
CA ALA A 236 10.94 11.12 6.89
C ALA A 236 12.10 10.32 6.28
N ASN A 237 12.88 10.92 5.37
CA ASN A 237 14.10 10.29 4.83
C ASN A 237 15.15 10.06 5.91
N GLN A 238 15.36 11.03 6.80
CA GLN A 238 16.31 10.89 7.91
C GLN A 238 15.84 9.85 8.92
N PHE A 239 14.54 9.83 9.25
CA PHE A 239 13.94 8.80 10.08
C PHE A 239 14.17 7.41 9.49
N ALA A 240 13.88 7.20 8.20
CA ALA A 240 14.06 5.92 7.54
C ALA A 240 15.52 5.44 7.60
N ALA A 241 16.47 6.35 7.35
CA ALA A 241 17.89 6.05 7.43
C ALA A 241 18.30 5.63 8.84
N ASP A 242 17.95 6.41 9.88
CA ASP A 242 18.33 6.12 11.27
C ASP A 242 17.58 4.91 11.85
N PHE A 243 16.34 4.68 11.40
CA PHE A 243 15.53 3.54 11.82
C PHE A 243 16.07 2.23 11.26
N LEU A 244 16.49 2.21 9.99
CA LEU A 244 17.05 1.01 9.35
C LEU A 244 18.53 0.79 9.65
N ILE A 245 19.29 1.88 9.84
CA ILE A 245 20.75 1.88 10.02
C ILE A 245 21.08 2.60 11.34
N PRO A 246 20.89 1.93 12.50
CA PRO A 246 21.08 2.59 13.78
C PRO A 246 22.54 3.01 14.00
N PRO A 247 22.81 4.20 14.59
CA PRO A 247 24.16 4.70 14.80
C PRO A 247 25.05 3.75 15.61
N GLY A 248 24.47 2.98 16.53
CA GLY A 248 25.17 1.98 17.34
C GLY A 248 25.87 0.92 16.48
N ILE A 249 25.17 0.35 15.51
CA ILE A 249 25.76 -0.62 14.56
C ILE A 249 26.83 0.02 13.69
N VAL A 250 26.58 1.22 13.16
CA VAL A 250 27.57 1.89 12.31
C VAL A 250 28.87 2.12 13.08
N ASN A 251 28.77 2.55 14.34
CA ASN A 251 29.93 2.79 15.18
C ASN A 251 30.65 1.51 15.62
N ALA A 252 29.91 0.44 15.91
CA ALA A 252 30.49 -0.84 16.31
C ALA A 252 31.18 -1.58 15.15
N HIS A 253 30.65 -1.47 13.93
CA HIS A 253 31.08 -2.30 12.80
C HIS A 253 31.91 -1.56 11.74
N LEU A 254 31.84 -0.22 11.67
CA LEU A 254 32.67 0.57 10.76
C LEU A 254 33.74 1.36 11.52
N ARG A 255 34.99 1.17 11.09
CA ARG A 255 36.13 2.00 11.49
C ARG A 255 36.15 3.30 10.68
N LEU A 256 36.95 4.27 11.13
CA LEU A 256 37.31 5.42 10.31
C LEU A 256 37.97 4.94 9.00
N HIS A 257 37.73 5.67 7.91
CA HIS A 257 38.20 5.31 6.57
C HIS A 257 37.67 3.93 6.13
N ALA A 258 36.39 3.66 6.39
CA ALA A 258 35.78 2.37 6.07
C ALA A 258 35.95 2.01 4.59
N SER A 259 36.45 0.80 4.33
CA SER A 259 36.56 0.30 2.96
C SER A 259 35.19 -0.02 2.36
N LEU A 260 35.10 0.05 1.04
CA LEU A 260 33.86 -0.26 0.32
C LEU A 260 33.33 -1.67 0.63
N ASP A 261 34.23 -2.65 0.79
CA ASP A 261 33.84 -4.02 1.12
C ASP A 261 33.22 -4.14 2.51
N HIS A 262 33.67 -3.34 3.50
CA HIS A 262 33.02 -3.30 4.82
C HIS A 262 31.61 -2.70 4.71
N ILE A 263 31.44 -1.64 3.92
CA ILE A 263 30.12 -1.02 3.66
C ILE A 263 29.18 -2.03 2.99
N LEU A 264 29.65 -2.77 1.98
CA LEU A 264 28.87 -3.79 1.29
C LEU A 264 28.55 -5.02 2.17
N ARG A 265 29.44 -5.41 3.08
CA ARG A 265 29.13 -6.43 4.09
C ARG A 265 28.04 -5.96 5.04
N LEU A 266 28.14 -4.73 5.55
CA LEU A 266 27.20 -4.21 6.53
C LEU A 266 25.80 -3.96 5.92
N LYS A 267 25.72 -3.45 4.68
CA LYS A 267 24.42 -3.27 3.99
C LYS A 267 23.67 -4.59 3.83
N THR A 268 24.39 -5.68 3.59
CA THR A 268 23.82 -7.04 3.51
C THR A 268 23.27 -7.50 4.86
N ALA A 269 24.03 -7.30 5.94
CA ALA A 269 23.59 -7.66 7.29
C ALA A 269 22.34 -6.87 7.74
N LEU A 270 22.27 -5.58 7.38
CA LEU A 270 21.14 -4.70 7.72
C LEU A 270 19.96 -4.79 6.73
N LYS A 271 20.15 -5.47 5.58
CA LYS A 271 19.17 -5.57 4.48
C LYS A 271 18.76 -4.19 3.96
N VAL A 272 19.74 -3.33 3.69
CA VAL A 272 19.56 -1.97 3.16
C VAL A 272 20.36 -1.77 1.88
N SER A 273 20.05 -0.73 1.12
CA SER A 273 20.74 -0.45 -0.14
C SER A 273 22.19 -0.03 0.11
N ALA A 274 23.07 -0.31 -0.85
CA ALA A 274 24.46 0.10 -0.78
C ALA A 274 24.58 1.63 -0.69
N MET A 275 23.68 2.35 -1.38
CA MET A 275 23.62 3.82 -1.35
C MET A 275 23.18 4.36 0.02
N ALA A 276 22.19 3.73 0.66
CA ALA A 276 21.76 4.14 2.01
C ALA A 276 22.87 3.88 3.04
N MET A 277 23.52 2.71 2.97
CA MET A 277 24.63 2.37 3.87
C MET A 277 25.85 3.28 3.66
N LEU A 278 26.20 3.62 2.42
CA LEU A 278 27.27 4.57 2.12
C LEU A 278 26.97 5.96 2.70
N ARG A 279 25.73 6.44 2.53
CA ARG A 279 25.30 7.73 3.08
C ARG A 279 25.34 7.74 4.61
N ALA A 280 24.87 6.67 5.26
CA ALA A 280 24.94 6.54 6.71
C ALA A 280 26.39 6.50 7.22
N ALA A 281 27.28 5.78 6.52
CA ALA A 281 28.72 5.77 6.88
C ALA A 281 29.34 7.18 6.81
N TYR A 282 29.01 7.96 5.79
CA TYR A 282 29.46 9.35 5.69
C TYR A 282 28.85 10.24 6.79
N HIS A 283 27.53 10.16 6.98
CA HIS A 283 26.80 10.94 7.99
C HIS A 283 27.33 10.71 9.42
N HIS A 284 27.72 9.47 9.75
CA HIS A 284 28.32 9.12 11.06
C HIS A 284 29.85 9.29 11.10
N GLY A 285 30.44 10.04 10.17
CA GLY A 285 31.85 10.41 10.20
C GLY A 285 32.83 9.25 9.95
N LYS A 286 32.37 8.14 9.35
CA LYS A 286 33.24 7.00 9.01
C LYS A 286 34.02 7.22 7.73
N LEU A 287 33.64 8.21 6.94
CA LEU A 287 34.25 8.57 5.66
C LEU A 287 34.47 10.08 5.61
N SER A 288 35.59 10.50 5.04
CA SER A 288 35.75 11.87 4.54
C SER A 288 34.91 12.09 3.28
N GLU A 289 34.66 13.35 2.93
CA GLU A 289 33.94 13.71 1.69
C GLU A 289 34.60 13.11 0.44
N ARG A 290 35.94 13.14 0.37
CA ARG A 290 36.71 12.55 -0.73
C ARG A 290 36.48 11.03 -0.84
N GLU A 291 36.47 10.32 0.28
CA GLU A 291 36.23 8.87 0.31
C GLU A 291 34.79 8.54 -0.06
N TYR A 292 33.82 9.33 0.43
CA TYR A 292 32.42 9.19 0.06
C TYR A 292 32.22 9.31 -1.45
N HIS A 293 32.77 10.35 -2.10
CA HIS A 293 32.66 10.52 -3.55
C HIS A 293 33.37 9.42 -4.35
N SER A 294 34.53 8.95 -3.87
CA SER A 294 35.25 7.83 -4.49
C SER A 294 34.42 6.54 -4.44
N HIS A 295 33.89 6.19 -3.26
CA HIS A 295 33.02 5.02 -3.09
C HIS A 295 31.71 5.15 -3.87
N LEU A 296 31.11 6.34 -3.91
CA LEU A 296 29.89 6.61 -4.68
C LEU A 296 30.10 6.35 -6.17
N THR A 297 31.26 6.78 -6.70
CA THR A 297 31.65 6.53 -8.10
C THR A 297 31.82 5.04 -8.35
N ALA A 298 32.54 4.35 -7.47
CA ALA A 298 32.76 2.91 -7.57
C ALA A 298 31.44 2.10 -7.51
N LEU A 299 30.53 2.45 -6.59
CA LEU A 299 29.21 1.83 -6.50
C LEU A 299 28.37 2.09 -7.74
N SER A 300 28.41 3.32 -8.26
CA SER A 300 27.66 3.69 -9.46
C SER A 300 28.13 2.89 -10.69
N ALA A 301 29.45 2.74 -10.86
CA ALA A 301 30.03 1.93 -11.93
C ALA A 301 29.67 0.43 -11.82
N ARG A 302 29.37 -0.05 -10.60
CA ARG A 302 28.93 -1.42 -10.33
C ARG A 302 27.42 -1.62 -10.40
N GLY A 303 26.63 -0.60 -10.76
CA GLY A 303 25.18 -0.71 -10.93
C GLY A 303 24.31 -0.42 -9.70
N PHE A 304 24.91 -0.04 -8.56
CA PHE A 304 24.18 0.17 -7.29
C PHE A 304 23.30 1.43 -7.23
N ARG A 305 23.15 2.17 -8.35
CA ARG A 305 22.26 3.36 -8.40
C ARG A 305 20.79 2.99 -8.56
N THR A 306 20.52 1.91 -9.26
CA THR A 306 19.17 1.52 -9.68
C THR A 306 18.80 0.12 -9.20
N ASP A 307 19.81 -0.71 -8.90
CA ASP A 307 19.63 -2.09 -8.49
C ASP A 307 20.60 -2.45 -7.35
N GLU A 308 20.52 -3.67 -6.83
CA GLU A 308 21.39 -4.21 -5.78
C GLU A 308 22.08 -5.50 -6.28
N PRO A 309 23.09 -5.39 -7.16
CA PRO A 309 23.78 -6.55 -7.72
C PRO A 309 24.32 -7.49 -6.64
N GLY A 310 24.01 -8.78 -6.79
CA GLY A 310 24.39 -9.82 -5.84
C GLY A 310 23.50 -9.91 -4.59
N SER A 311 22.44 -9.10 -4.48
CA SER A 311 21.45 -9.29 -3.43
C SER A 311 20.60 -10.53 -3.69
N THR A 312 20.30 -11.25 -2.60
CA THR A 312 19.38 -12.41 -2.58
C THR A 312 18.10 -12.09 -1.80
N LEU A 313 17.93 -10.82 -1.40
CA LEU A 313 16.76 -10.40 -0.65
C LEU A 313 15.50 -10.53 -1.51
N GLN A 314 14.40 -10.96 -0.91
CA GLN A 314 13.09 -11.01 -1.55
C GLN A 314 12.21 -9.90 -0.98
N TYR A 315 11.20 -9.48 -1.74
CA TYR A 315 10.20 -8.55 -1.21
C TYR A 315 9.54 -9.13 0.03
N GLU A 316 9.38 -8.26 1.03
CA GLU A 316 8.84 -8.67 2.32
C GLU A 316 7.34 -8.92 2.23
N ARG A 317 6.91 -9.99 2.91
CA ARG A 317 5.56 -10.53 2.79
C ARG A 317 4.69 -10.12 3.97
N SER A 318 3.42 -9.86 3.67
CA SER A 318 2.36 -9.68 4.66
C SER A 318 2.07 -10.99 5.38
N ARG A 319 2.01 -10.97 6.70
CA ARG A 319 1.56 -12.14 7.47
C ARG A 319 0.03 -12.26 7.43
N ILE A 320 -0.66 -11.13 7.31
CA ILE A 320 -2.12 -11.08 7.21
C ILE A 320 -2.59 -11.76 5.92
N PHE A 321 -2.09 -11.34 4.76
CA PHE A 321 -2.49 -11.93 3.47
C PHE A 321 -2.05 -13.38 3.35
N ASP A 322 -0.87 -13.74 3.84
CA ASP A 322 -0.41 -15.13 3.87
C ASP A 322 -1.34 -16.01 4.71
N TYR A 323 -1.85 -15.52 5.85
CA TYR A 323 -2.82 -16.25 6.67
C TYR A 323 -4.20 -16.32 6.00
N VAL A 324 -4.72 -15.20 5.49
CA VAL A 324 -6.04 -15.13 4.84
C VAL A 324 -6.15 -16.11 3.68
N LEU A 325 -5.08 -16.23 2.87
CA LEU A 325 -5.00 -17.13 1.72
C LEU A 325 -4.51 -18.56 2.07
N SER A 326 -4.25 -18.83 3.34
CA SER A 326 -3.88 -20.18 3.81
C SER A 326 -5.13 -21.04 4.04
N PRO A 327 -4.98 -22.38 4.12
CA PRO A 327 -6.09 -23.26 4.50
C PRO A 327 -6.75 -22.89 5.84
N ASP A 328 -5.97 -22.35 6.79
CA ASP A 328 -6.48 -21.95 8.11
C ASP A 328 -7.31 -20.66 8.05
N GLY A 329 -6.97 -19.74 7.13
CA GLY A 329 -7.76 -18.52 6.86
C GLY A 329 -8.98 -18.78 5.98
N GLY A 330 -8.94 -19.83 5.15
CA GLY A 330 -10.09 -20.38 4.43
C GLY A 330 -10.59 -19.53 3.26
N ALA A 331 -9.95 -18.39 2.95
CA ALA A 331 -10.36 -17.53 1.85
C ALA A 331 -9.51 -17.77 0.59
N SER A 332 -10.15 -17.66 -0.57
CA SER A 332 -9.47 -17.63 -1.88
C SER A 332 -9.61 -16.26 -2.49
N ILE A 333 -8.73 -15.90 -3.44
CA ILE A 333 -8.88 -14.64 -4.18
C ILE A 333 -10.25 -14.56 -4.88
N SER A 334 -10.78 -15.70 -5.36
CA SER A 334 -12.11 -15.75 -5.96
C SER A 334 -13.21 -15.43 -4.96
N SER A 335 -13.20 -16.05 -3.77
CA SER A 335 -14.23 -15.80 -2.77
C SER A 335 -14.17 -14.36 -2.24
N ILE A 336 -12.97 -13.81 -2.09
CA ILE A 336 -12.79 -12.40 -1.72
C ILE A 336 -13.34 -11.49 -2.84
N ALA A 337 -13.07 -11.81 -4.11
CA ALA A 337 -13.61 -11.07 -5.25
C ALA A 337 -15.14 -11.12 -5.29
N ASP A 338 -15.74 -12.28 -4.99
CA ASP A 338 -17.18 -12.45 -4.99
C ASP A 338 -17.86 -11.63 -3.88
N GLU A 339 -17.24 -11.51 -2.70
CA GLU A 339 -17.78 -10.72 -1.59
C GLU A 339 -17.51 -9.22 -1.71
N THR A 340 -16.31 -8.84 -2.13
CA THR A 340 -15.90 -7.42 -2.23
C THR A 340 -16.28 -6.78 -3.56
N LYS A 341 -16.65 -7.60 -4.54
CA LYS A 341 -16.83 -7.24 -5.96
C LYS A 341 -15.57 -6.64 -6.60
N LEU A 342 -14.42 -6.70 -5.94
CA LEU A 342 -13.17 -6.22 -6.51
C LEU A 342 -12.62 -7.23 -7.54
N PRO A 343 -12.03 -6.77 -8.66
CA PRO A 343 -11.45 -7.69 -9.63
C PRO A 343 -10.31 -8.51 -9.01
N PRO A 344 -10.17 -9.81 -9.32
CA PRO A 344 -9.07 -10.65 -8.82
C PRO A 344 -7.68 -10.05 -9.07
N ARG A 345 -7.47 -9.42 -10.23
CA ARG A 345 -6.22 -8.73 -10.56
C ARG A 345 -5.92 -7.57 -9.60
N ASP A 346 -6.94 -6.80 -9.23
CA ASP A 346 -6.81 -5.67 -8.33
C ASP A 346 -6.60 -6.14 -6.88
N LEU A 347 -7.27 -7.23 -6.47
CA LEU A 347 -7.03 -7.91 -5.19
C LEU A 347 -5.60 -8.44 -5.08
N HIS A 348 -5.09 -9.14 -6.09
CA HIS A 348 -3.69 -9.58 -6.10
C HIS A 348 -2.72 -8.40 -5.93
N ALA A 349 -2.96 -7.27 -6.59
CA ALA A 349 -2.12 -6.08 -6.42
C ALA A 349 -2.22 -5.51 -5.00
N LEU A 350 -3.43 -5.34 -4.47
CA LEU A 350 -3.67 -4.83 -3.10
C LEU A 350 -3.08 -5.76 -2.03
N MET A 351 -3.14 -7.06 -2.24
CA MET A 351 -2.61 -8.07 -1.32
C MET A 351 -1.10 -8.31 -1.51
N LEU A 352 -0.36 -7.31 -2.02
CA LEU A 352 1.09 -7.38 -2.23
C LEU A 352 1.51 -8.63 -3.03
N SER A 353 0.74 -9.00 -4.05
CA SER A 353 0.95 -10.20 -4.87
C SER A 353 1.07 -11.49 -4.04
N ALA A 354 0.42 -11.56 -2.88
CA ALA A 354 0.37 -12.77 -2.06
C ALA A 354 -0.21 -13.93 -2.87
N GLN A 355 0.37 -15.12 -2.65
CA GLN A 355 -0.01 -16.35 -3.32
C GLN A 355 -0.56 -17.34 -2.27
N PRO A 356 -1.56 -18.15 -2.63
CA PRO A 356 -2.03 -19.22 -1.75
C PRO A 356 -0.87 -20.15 -1.38
N HIS A 357 -0.75 -20.47 -0.09
CA HIS A 357 0.20 -21.46 0.37
C HIS A 357 -0.54 -22.78 0.63
N THR A 358 -0.20 -23.83 -0.12
CA THR A 358 -0.59 -25.19 0.25
C THR A 358 0.32 -25.67 1.38
N VAL A 359 -0.05 -25.36 2.61
CA VAL A 359 0.49 -26.11 3.76
C VAL A 359 -0.27 -27.43 3.79
N SER A 360 0.42 -28.56 3.59
CA SER A 360 -0.16 -29.88 3.84
C SER A 360 -0.40 -29.98 5.35
N SER A 361 -1.60 -29.62 5.81
CA SER A 361 -1.99 -29.83 7.19
C SER A 361 -2.80 -31.12 7.30
N ALA A 362 -2.37 -31.96 8.24
CA ALA A 362 -3.10 -33.14 8.66
C ALA A 362 -4.50 -32.75 9.14
N THR A 363 -5.46 -33.60 8.81
CA THR A 363 -6.89 -33.52 9.07
C THR A 363 -7.21 -32.99 10.47
N ARG A 364 -7.93 -31.86 10.56
CA ARG A 364 -8.68 -31.49 11.76
C ARG A 364 -10.15 -31.27 11.44
N THR A 365 -10.96 -31.89 12.30
CA THR A 365 -12.41 -31.90 12.36
C THR A 365 -12.97 -30.51 12.66
N THR A 366 -14.03 -30.17 11.94
CA THR A 366 -14.77 -28.91 11.99
C THR A 366 -15.55 -28.77 13.31
N SER A 367 -15.13 -27.83 14.16
CA SER A 367 -16.01 -27.20 15.14
C SER A 367 -16.00 -25.71 14.90
N THR A 368 -17.17 -25.11 14.72
CA THR A 368 -17.40 -23.68 14.46
C THR A 368 -16.58 -22.80 15.42
N PRO A 369 -15.61 -21.98 14.97
CA PRO A 369 -14.85 -21.15 15.88
C PRO A 369 -15.34 -19.69 15.88
N ALA A 370 -15.08 -19.01 16.99
CA ALA A 370 -15.02 -17.55 17.07
C ALA A 370 -14.13 -16.98 15.95
N ARG A 371 -14.31 -15.69 15.59
CA ARG A 371 -13.54 -15.03 14.54
C ARG A 371 -12.04 -15.31 14.72
N PRO A 372 -11.32 -15.78 13.68
CA PRO A 372 -9.89 -16.06 13.79
C PRO A 372 -9.10 -14.77 14.00
N THR A 373 -8.26 -14.75 15.02
CA THR A 373 -7.48 -13.58 15.42
C THR A 373 -6.20 -13.45 14.59
N LEU A 374 -6.01 -12.33 13.86
CA LEU A 374 -4.76 -12.05 13.16
C LEU A 374 -3.77 -11.43 14.15
N ARG A 375 -2.97 -12.28 14.81
CA ARG A 375 -1.86 -11.80 15.64
C ARG A 375 -0.53 -12.00 14.92
N VAL A 376 0.10 -10.90 14.53
CA VAL A 376 1.54 -10.92 14.21
C VAL A 376 2.28 -10.99 15.54
N VAL A 377 2.78 -12.16 15.90
CA VAL A 377 3.63 -12.34 17.09
C VAL A 377 4.99 -11.71 16.79
N ARG A 378 5.39 -10.74 17.61
CA ARG A 378 6.65 -9.99 17.53
C ARG A 378 7.88 -10.88 17.70
#